data_AF-A0A9Q3YPD5-F1
#
_entry.id   AF-A0A9Q3YPD5-F1
#
_cell.length_a   1.000
_cell.length_b   1.000
_cell.length_c   1.000
_cell.angle_alpha   90.00
_cell.angle_beta   90.00
_cell.angle_gamma   90.00
#
_symmetry.space_group_name_H-M   'P 1'
#
loop_
_entity.id
_entity.type
_entity.pdbx_description
1 polymer ?
#
loop_
_entity_poly.entity_id
_entity_poly.type
_entity_poly.pdbx_seq_one_letter_code
_entity_poly.pdbx_strand_id
1 'polypeptide(L)'
;MAIAKFPQETDEYSLERWEAIALDLAARAGIRAADHELYEVAGRPVLLSRRFDCDGDERIPFLSAMSMTGHRDGERGSYLEIVDALAEQGASAREDRQELFRRVAFSILVSNVDDHLRNHGFLWQGRAGWSLSPAYDLNPTPQDMKARVLATNIDLDDGTCSIELLRSVADEFSLKPAEADACIREVAKACKGWRDAARKRGAPAAEIKRMESAFEHEDLATASRL
;
A
#
# COMPACT_ATOMS: atom_id res chain seq x y z
N MET A 1 -16.41 -9.69 10.66
CA MET A 1 -16.94 -9.76 9.28
C MET A 1 -15.77 -9.65 8.29
N ALA A 2 -15.79 -10.34 7.14
CA ALA A 2 -14.70 -10.33 6.15
C ALA A 2 -15.22 -10.14 4.72
N ILE A 3 -14.35 -9.66 3.83
CA ILE A 3 -14.57 -9.56 2.38
C ILE A 3 -13.75 -10.67 1.72
N ALA A 4 -14.40 -11.48 0.90
CA ALA A 4 -13.74 -12.50 0.09
C ALA A 4 -13.44 -11.94 -1.31
N LYS A 5 -12.18 -12.01 -1.74
CA LYS A 5 -11.76 -11.71 -3.11
C LYS A 5 -11.49 -13.01 -3.86
N PHE A 6 -12.11 -13.15 -5.02
CA PHE A 6 -12.05 -14.34 -5.85
C PHE A 6 -11.32 -14.05 -7.16
N PRO A 7 -10.54 -15.02 -7.67
CA PRO A 7 -9.81 -14.87 -8.93
C PRO A 7 -10.76 -14.78 -10.10
N GLN A 8 -10.43 -13.91 -11.06
CA GLN A 8 -11.10 -13.86 -12.35
C GLN A 8 -10.55 -14.97 -13.25
N GLU A 9 -11.35 -15.41 -14.23
CA GLU A 9 -10.90 -16.45 -15.18
C GLU A 9 -9.81 -15.93 -16.12
N THR A 10 -9.73 -14.62 -16.30
CA THR A 10 -8.79 -13.93 -17.18
C THR A 10 -7.45 -13.61 -16.53
N ASP A 11 -7.27 -13.91 -15.25
CA ASP A 11 -6.06 -13.56 -14.52
C ASP A 11 -4.88 -14.44 -14.98
N GLU A 12 -3.76 -13.81 -15.36
CA GLU A 12 -2.53 -14.51 -15.77
C GLU A 12 -1.80 -15.18 -14.58
N TYR A 13 -2.09 -14.74 -13.37
CA TYR A 13 -1.55 -15.21 -12.09
C TYR A 13 -2.53 -14.89 -10.97
N SER A 14 -2.39 -15.51 -9.79
CA SER A 14 -3.32 -15.24 -8.69
C SER A 14 -3.09 -13.86 -8.05
N LEU A 15 -3.97 -12.91 -8.33
CA LEU A 15 -3.97 -11.61 -7.67
C LEU A 15 -4.16 -11.75 -6.16
N GLU A 16 -5.02 -12.67 -5.70
CA GLU A 16 -5.31 -12.93 -4.29
C GLU A 16 -4.07 -13.35 -3.51
N ARG A 17 -3.27 -14.25 -4.10
CA ARG A 17 -2.03 -14.71 -3.49
C ARG A 17 -1.02 -13.58 -3.43
N TRP A 18 -0.89 -12.79 -4.50
CA TRP A 18 0.06 -11.68 -4.55
C TRP A 18 -0.33 -10.51 -3.65
N GLU A 19 -1.63 -10.26 -3.47
CA GLU A 19 -2.13 -9.33 -2.45
C GLU A 19 -1.81 -9.84 -1.03
N ALA A 20 -2.02 -11.12 -0.73
CA ALA A 20 -1.63 -11.70 0.56
C ALA A 20 -0.12 -11.57 0.82
N ILE A 21 0.71 -11.82 -0.20
CA ILE A 21 2.17 -11.66 -0.12
C ILE A 21 2.53 -10.18 0.13
N ALA A 22 1.87 -9.24 -0.56
CA ALA A 22 2.12 -7.82 -0.37
C ALA A 22 1.70 -7.34 1.03
N LEU A 23 0.55 -7.78 1.54
CA LEU A 23 0.10 -7.46 2.90
C LEU A 23 1.05 -8.05 3.97
N ASP A 24 1.58 -9.26 3.77
CA ASP A 24 2.62 -9.83 4.63
C ASP A 24 3.89 -8.97 4.64
N LEU A 25 4.33 -8.49 3.46
CA LEU A 25 5.51 -7.66 3.33
C LEU A 25 5.28 -6.27 3.94
N ALA A 26 4.09 -5.69 3.75
CA ALA A 26 3.70 -4.42 4.35
C ALA A 26 3.74 -4.51 5.89
N ALA A 27 3.17 -5.58 6.48
CA ALA A 27 3.24 -5.81 7.91
C ALA A 27 4.69 -5.95 8.41
N ARG A 28 5.55 -6.69 7.69
CA ARG A 28 6.99 -6.78 8.00
C ARG A 28 7.73 -5.45 7.85
N ALA A 29 7.24 -4.57 6.99
CA ALA A 29 7.75 -3.22 6.79
C ALA A 29 7.29 -2.23 7.88
N GLY A 30 6.45 -2.67 8.84
CA GLY A 30 5.92 -1.82 9.91
C GLY A 30 4.67 -1.02 9.51
N ILE A 31 4.01 -1.38 8.40
CA ILE A 31 2.73 -0.78 8.00
C ILE A 31 1.60 -1.51 8.73
N ARG A 32 0.62 -0.77 9.28
CA ARG A 32 -0.62 -1.38 9.77
C ARG A 32 -1.40 -1.89 8.58
N ALA A 33 -1.27 -3.18 8.25
CA ALA A 33 -2.00 -3.82 7.17
C ALA A 33 -3.30 -4.46 7.68
N ALA A 34 -4.31 -4.60 6.82
CA ALA A 34 -5.52 -5.32 7.14
C ALA A 34 -5.21 -6.80 7.44
N ASP A 35 -5.86 -7.32 8.48
CA ASP A 35 -5.85 -8.74 8.79
C ASP A 35 -6.38 -9.52 7.59
N HIS A 36 -5.66 -10.56 7.18
CA HIS A 36 -6.02 -11.32 5.99
C HIS A 36 -5.62 -12.79 6.11
N GLU A 37 -6.35 -13.64 5.39
CA GLU A 37 -6.13 -15.08 5.32
C GLU A 37 -6.28 -15.53 3.86
N LEU A 38 -5.37 -16.38 3.40
CA LEU A 38 -5.43 -16.97 2.05
C LEU A 38 -5.95 -18.40 2.17
N TYR A 39 -7.09 -18.67 1.56
CA TYR A 39 -7.71 -19.98 1.51
C TYR A 39 -7.58 -20.59 0.12
N GLU A 40 -7.63 -21.91 0.04
CA GLU A 40 -7.79 -22.62 -1.23
C GLU A 40 -9.21 -23.18 -1.31
N VAL A 41 -9.95 -22.80 -2.34
CA VAL A 41 -11.32 -23.25 -2.60
C VAL A 41 -11.36 -23.86 -4.00
N ALA A 42 -11.63 -25.16 -4.08
CA ALA A 42 -11.62 -25.91 -5.35
C ALA A 42 -10.32 -25.72 -6.16
N GLY A 43 -9.16 -25.70 -5.48
CA GLY A 43 -7.85 -25.52 -6.11
C GLY A 43 -7.52 -24.08 -6.50
N ARG A 44 -8.38 -23.10 -6.17
CA ARG A 44 -8.16 -21.68 -6.47
C ARG A 44 -7.90 -20.90 -5.18
N PRO A 45 -6.87 -20.04 -5.14
CA PRO A 45 -6.64 -19.14 -4.00
C PRO A 45 -7.77 -18.11 -3.88
N VAL A 46 -8.23 -17.87 -2.66
CA VAL A 46 -9.26 -16.88 -2.30
C VAL A 46 -8.72 -16.09 -1.11
N LEU A 47 -8.66 -14.76 -1.23
CA LEU A 47 -8.22 -13.89 -0.13
C LEU A 47 -9.42 -13.49 0.72
N LEU A 48 -9.39 -13.80 2.01
CA LEU A 48 -10.30 -13.24 3.00
C LEU A 48 -9.61 -12.07 3.69
N SER A 49 -10.07 -10.85 3.42
CA SER A 49 -9.62 -9.64 4.10
C SER A 49 -10.63 -9.26 5.19
N ARG A 50 -10.19 -9.17 6.45
CA ARG A 50 -11.07 -8.79 7.56
C ARG A 50 -11.38 -7.31 7.46
N ARG A 51 -12.65 -6.98 7.68
CA ARG A 51 -13.10 -5.58 7.69
C ARG A 51 -12.62 -4.89 8.96
N PHE A 52 -11.78 -3.88 8.80
CA PHE A 52 -11.28 -3.04 9.88
C PHE A 52 -12.25 -1.92 10.29
N ASP A 53 -13.33 -1.72 9.52
CA ASP A 53 -14.40 -0.76 9.80
C ASP A 53 -15.56 -1.38 10.60
N CYS A 54 -15.31 -2.52 11.25
CA CYS A 54 -16.29 -3.25 12.04
C CYS A 54 -15.67 -3.74 13.34
N ASP A 55 -16.31 -3.44 14.47
CA ASP A 55 -15.99 -4.00 15.79
C ASP A 55 -17.21 -4.77 16.32
N GLY A 56 -17.17 -6.09 16.20
CA GLY A 56 -18.35 -6.93 16.40
C GLY A 56 -19.49 -6.55 15.44
N ASP A 57 -20.61 -6.11 16.00
CA ASP A 57 -21.78 -5.63 15.26
C ASP A 57 -21.77 -4.10 15.02
N GLU A 58 -20.83 -3.38 15.63
CA GLU A 58 -20.68 -1.94 15.46
C GLU A 58 -19.89 -1.61 14.20
N ARG A 59 -20.39 -0.68 13.39
CA ARG A 59 -19.68 -0.15 12.23
C ARG A 59 -18.98 1.14 12.58
N ILE A 60 -17.69 1.20 12.28
CA ILE A 60 -16.88 2.41 12.38
C ILE A 60 -17.07 3.19 11.08
N PRO A 61 -17.44 4.49 11.10
CA PRO A 61 -17.54 5.27 9.88
C PRO A 61 -16.22 5.27 9.11
N PHE A 62 -16.33 5.02 7.81
CA PHE A 62 -15.21 4.93 6.89
C PHE A 62 -15.38 5.92 5.74
N LEU A 63 -14.28 6.56 5.33
CA LEU A 63 -14.19 7.36 4.11
C LEU A 63 -12.95 6.96 3.32
N SER A 64 -13.07 6.89 1.99
CA SER A 64 -11.89 6.81 1.14
C SER A 64 -11.17 8.17 1.07
N ALA A 65 -9.90 8.18 0.70
CA ALA A 65 -9.18 9.42 0.43
C ALA A 65 -9.83 10.20 -0.69
N MET A 66 -10.37 9.52 -1.71
CA MET A 66 -11.12 10.17 -2.79
C MET A 66 -12.27 11.03 -2.25
N SER A 67 -13.08 10.48 -1.33
CA SER A 67 -14.16 11.24 -0.71
C SER A 67 -13.66 12.32 0.26
N MET A 68 -12.61 12.02 1.03
CA MET A 68 -12.02 12.95 1.99
C MET A 68 -11.46 14.21 1.31
N THR A 69 -10.80 14.04 0.17
CA THR A 69 -10.20 15.13 -0.61
C THR A 69 -11.13 15.69 -1.68
N GLY A 70 -12.41 15.30 -1.70
CA GLY A 70 -13.42 15.84 -2.60
C GLY A 70 -13.24 15.49 -4.09
N HIS A 71 -12.45 14.47 -4.40
CA HIS A 71 -12.19 14.00 -5.76
C HIS A 71 -13.33 13.12 -6.29
N ARG A 72 -13.42 13.04 -7.61
CA ARG A 72 -14.33 12.13 -8.34
C ARG A 72 -13.57 10.94 -8.90
N ASP A 73 -14.33 9.89 -9.22
CA ASP A 73 -13.75 8.71 -9.84
C ASP A 73 -13.09 9.06 -11.19
N GLY A 74 -11.88 8.54 -11.40
CA GLY A 74 -11.03 8.86 -12.54
C GLY A 74 -10.21 10.16 -12.42
N GLU A 75 -10.46 11.00 -11.40
CA GLU A 75 -9.57 12.13 -11.11
C GLU A 75 -8.30 11.64 -10.41
N ARG A 76 -7.17 12.19 -10.83
CA ARG A 76 -5.87 11.94 -10.21
C ARG A 76 -5.66 12.98 -9.12
N GLY A 77 -5.34 12.53 -7.91
CA GLY A 77 -4.89 13.37 -6.81
C GLY A 77 -3.51 12.94 -6.33
N SER A 78 -3.08 13.51 -5.21
CA SER A 78 -1.74 13.36 -4.64
C SER A 78 -1.77 12.87 -3.20
N TYR A 79 -0.68 12.24 -2.78
CA TYR A 79 -0.45 11.91 -1.38
C TYR A 79 -0.35 13.16 -0.50
N LEU A 80 0.03 14.31 -1.06
CA LEU A 80 0.10 15.58 -0.33
C LEU A 80 -1.31 16.10 0.04
N GLU A 81 -2.32 15.88 -0.79
CA GLU A 81 -3.71 16.19 -0.42
C GLU A 81 -4.23 15.27 0.70
N ILE A 82 -3.75 14.03 0.76
CA ILE A 82 -4.03 13.13 1.90
C ILE A 82 -3.33 13.63 3.18
N VAL A 83 -2.11 14.14 3.05
CA VAL A 83 -1.36 14.79 4.15
C VAL A 83 -2.11 16.01 4.68
N ASP A 84 -2.66 16.84 3.79
CA ASP A 84 -3.47 18.01 4.15
C ASP A 84 -4.77 17.60 4.85
N ALA A 85 -5.48 16.58 4.35
CA ALA A 85 -6.65 16.04 5.03
C ALA A 85 -6.34 15.52 6.44
N LEU A 86 -5.20 14.84 6.62
CA LEU A 86 -4.70 14.43 7.94
C LEU A 86 -4.32 15.63 8.82
N ALA A 87 -3.87 16.74 8.24
CA ALA A 87 -3.61 17.99 8.97
C ALA A 87 -4.87 18.57 9.59
N GLU A 88 -5.91 18.66 8.78
CA GLU A 88 -7.12 19.40 9.09
C GLU A 88 -8.07 18.61 9.98
N GLN A 89 -8.14 17.29 9.75
CA GLN A 89 -9.19 16.45 10.32
C GLN A 89 -8.62 15.25 11.09
N GLY A 90 -7.29 15.12 11.18
CA GLY A 90 -6.62 13.95 11.71
C GLY A 90 -6.67 13.83 13.24
N ALA A 91 -6.96 12.63 13.75
CA ALA A 91 -6.89 12.31 15.17
C ALA A 91 -5.46 12.17 15.70
N SER A 92 -4.54 11.71 14.83
CA SER A 92 -3.12 11.53 15.13
C SER A 92 -2.30 11.95 13.91
N ALA A 93 -2.41 13.24 13.55
CA ALA A 93 -1.94 13.77 12.27
C ALA A 93 -0.47 13.45 11.98
N ARG A 94 0.43 13.57 12.97
CA ARG A 94 1.86 13.30 12.78
C ARG A 94 2.09 11.82 12.50
N GLU A 95 1.54 10.95 13.33
CA GLU A 95 1.73 9.50 13.24
C GLU A 95 1.15 8.95 11.93
N ASP A 96 -0.06 9.38 11.56
CA ASP A 96 -0.72 8.92 10.34
C ASP A 96 0.00 9.41 9.07
N ARG A 97 0.59 10.62 9.08
CA ARG A 97 1.44 11.09 7.98
C ARG A 97 2.72 10.28 7.85
N GLN A 98 3.39 9.98 8.96
CA GLN A 98 4.60 9.16 8.95
C GLN A 98 4.30 7.74 8.45
N GLU A 99 3.14 7.19 8.82
CA GLU A 99 2.69 5.91 8.27
C GLU A 99 2.33 6.00 6.79
N LEU A 100 1.68 7.08 6.35
CA LEU A 100 1.38 7.30 4.94
C LEU A 100 2.67 7.33 4.11
N PHE A 101 3.71 8.05 4.56
CA PHE A 101 5.03 8.04 3.92
C PHE A 101 5.59 6.62 3.77
N ARG A 102 5.48 5.81 4.83
CA ARG A 102 5.91 4.40 4.81
C ARG A 102 5.13 3.59 3.78
N ARG A 103 3.83 3.85 3.60
CA ARG A 103 2.99 3.22 2.57
C ARG A 103 3.40 3.66 1.17
N VAL A 104 3.71 4.94 0.93
CA VAL A 104 4.22 5.41 -0.37
C VAL A 104 5.54 4.72 -0.71
N ALA A 105 6.48 4.66 0.24
CA ALA A 105 7.75 3.94 0.06
C ALA A 105 7.49 2.46 -0.30
N PHE A 106 6.54 1.81 0.37
CA PHE A 106 6.18 0.43 0.07
C PHE A 106 5.59 0.29 -1.33
N SER A 107 4.62 1.14 -1.71
CA SER A 107 4.02 1.12 -3.05
C SER A 107 5.06 1.29 -4.15
N ILE A 108 6.03 2.19 -3.99
CA ILE A 108 7.15 2.38 -4.92
C ILE A 108 7.99 1.09 -5.03
N LEU A 109 8.34 0.48 -3.90
CA LEU A 109 9.27 -0.65 -3.84
C LEU A 109 8.67 -2.00 -4.24
N VAL A 110 7.35 -2.10 -4.31
CA VAL A 110 6.66 -3.29 -4.84
C VAL A 110 5.95 -3.02 -6.17
N SER A 111 6.10 -1.81 -6.72
CA SER A 111 5.41 -1.37 -7.94
C SER A 111 3.89 -1.52 -7.84
N ASN A 112 3.30 -1.10 -6.72
CA ASN A 112 1.84 -1.05 -6.52
C ASN A 112 1.23 0.15 -7.26
N VAL A 113 1.23 0.10 -8.60
CA VAL A 113 0.90 1.24 -9.47
C VAL A 113 -0.59 1.53 -9.61
N ASP A 114 -1.45 0.68 -9.07
CA ASP A 114 -2.92 0.84 -9.09
C ASP A 114 -3.46 1.44 -7.77
N ASP A 115 -2.62 2.18 -7.04
CA ASP A 115 -2.87 2.77 -5.72
C ASP A 115 -3.75 4.04 -5.77
N HIS A 116 -4.93 3.92 -6.34
CA HIS A 116 -5.87 5.03 -6.46
C HIS A 116 -6.33 5.55 -5.08
N LEU A 117 -6.87 6.78 -5.04
CA LEU A 117 -7.43 7.39 -3.83
C LEU A 117 -8.55 6.58 -3.14
N ARG A 118 -9.16 5.58 -3.82
CA ARG A 118 -10.10 4.61 -3.23
C ARG A 118 -9.44 3.52 -2.39
N ASN A 119 -8.15 3.29 -2.59
CA ASN A 119 -7.35 2.27 -1.90
C ASN A 119 -6.66 2.84 -0.65
N HIS A 120 -6.88 4.12 -0.37
CA HIS A 120 -6.55 4.77 0.88
C HIS A 120 -7.86 5.13 1.60
N GLY A 121 -7.89 4.93 2.90
CA GLY A 121 -9.10 5.18 3.67
C GLY A 121 -8.83 5.64 5.08
N PHE A 122 -9.89 6.16 5.69
CA PHE A 122 -9.89 6.78 7.00
C PHE A 122 -11.00 6.18 7.86
N LEU A 123 -10.73 6.03 9.15
CA LEU A 123 -11.68 5.59 10.16
C LEU A 123 -11.97 6.72 11.14
N TRP A 124 -13.25 6.92 11.46
CA TRP A 124 -13.67 7.95 12.40
C TRP A 124 -13.42 7.50 13.85
N GLN A 125 -12.60 8.25 14.57
CA GLN A 125 -12.25 8.03 15.98
C GLN A 125 -13.09 8.91 16.93
N GLY A 126 -14.29 9.28 16.52
CA GLY A 126 -15.15 10.16 17.31
C GLY A 126 -14.57 11.56 17.42
N ARG A 127 -14.59 12.14 18.63
CA ARG A 127 -14.11 13.51 18.87
C ARG A 127 -12.63 13.73 18.56
N ALA A 128 -11.84 12.65 18.48
CA ALA A 128 -10.43 12.75 18.14
C ALA A 128 -10.23 13.17 16.68
N GLY A 129 -11.12 12.75 15.76
CA GLY A 129 -10.99 13.02 14.33
C GLY A 129 -10.90 11.75 13.49
N TRP A 130 -10.41 11.87 12.26
CA TRP A 130 -10.16 10.75 11.35
C TRP A 130 -8.76 10.19 11.52
N SER A 131 -8.60 8.87 11.47
CA SER A 131 -7.29 8.22 11.43
C SER A 131 -7.12 7.40 10.18
N LEU A 132 -5.89 7.24 9.72
CA LEU A 132 -5.59 6.37 8.59
C LEU A 132 -6.03 4.93 8.91
N SER A 133 -6.88 4.36 8.06
CA SER A 133 -7.30 2.95 8.14
C SER A 133 -6.11 2.02 7.88
N PRO A 134 -6.13 0.76 8.31
CA PRO A 134 -5.13 -0.23 7.89
C PRO A 134 -4.98 -0.28 6.35
N ALA A 135 -3.79 -0.56 5.84
CA ALA A 135 -3.55 -0.70 4.40
C ALA A 135 -4.24 -1.97 3.87
N TYR A 136 -4.89 -1.85 2.71
CA TYR A 136 -5.60 -2.91 2.01
C TYR A 136 -5.38 -2.76 0.49
N ASP A 137 -5.71 -3.79 -0.28
CA ASP A 137 -5.66 -3.73 -1.76
C ASP A 137 -4.28 -3.38 -2.33
N LEU A 138 -3.23 -4.00 -1.79
CA LEU A 138 -1.84 -3.82 -2.23
C LEU A 138 -1.48 -4.89 -3.26
N ASN A 139 -1.14 -4.49 -4.49
CA ASN A 139 -0.90 -5.43 -5.59
C ASN A 139 0.40 -5.10 -6.35
N PRO A 140 1.46 -5.91 -6.20
CA PRO A 140 2.70 -5.74 -6.97
C PRO A 140 2.43 -5.92 -8.46
N THR A 141 2.94 -5.01 -9.29
CA THR A 141 2.71 -5.05 -10.74
C THR A 141 4.03 -5.14 -11.51
N PRO A 142 4.22 -6.17 -12.36
CA PRO A 142 5.37 -6.28 -13.25
C PRO A 142 5.46 -5.12 -14.24
N GLN A 143 6.68 -4.69 -14.56
CA GLN A 143 6.91 -3.51 -15.41
C GLN A 143 6.46 -3.67 -16.87
N ASP A 144 6.38 -4.90 -17.37
CA ASP A 144 5.87 -5.18 -18.71
C ASP A 144 4.33 -5.14 -18.78
N MET A 145 3.63 -5.16 -17.63
CA MET A 145 2.18 -4.95 -17.58
C MET A 145 1.82 -3.46 -17.51
N LYS A 146 2.50 -2.71 -16.63
CA LYS A 146 2.30 -1.28 -16.44
C LYS A 146 3.63 -0.60 -16.12
N ALA A 147 3.81 0.61 -16.63
CA ALA A 147 4.92 1.47 -16.22
C ALA A 147 4.86 1.75 -14.71
N ARG A 148 6.01 1.96 -14.09
CA ARG A 148 6.13 2.28 -12.64
C ARG A 148 5.72 3.73 -12.36
N VAL A 149 4.44 4.01 -12.54
CA VAL A 149 3.79 5.30 -12.26
C VAL A 149 2.56 5.01 -11.40
N LEU A 150 2.58 5.50 -10.17
CA LEU A 150 1.48 5.41 -9.21
C LEU A 150 0.24 6.13 -9.75
N ALA A 151 -0.92 5.62 -9.36
CA ALA A 151 -2.21 6.22 -9.69
C ALA A 151 -2.47 7.47 -8.83
N THR A 152 -1.90 7.52 -7.62
CA THR A 152 -1.83 8.70 -6.76
C THR A 152 -0.45 9.36 -6.88
N ASN A 153 -0.39 10.66 -7.15
CA ASN A 153 0.87 11.38 -7.30
C ASN A 153 1.64 11.46 -5.97
N ILE A 154 2.97 11.39 -6.03
CA ILE A 154 3.86 11.47 -4.86
C ILE A 154 4.00 12.92 -4.41
N ASP A 155 4.34 13.82 -5.35
CA ASP A 155 4.12 15.24 -5.18
C ASP A 155 2.76 15.65 -5.78
N LEU A 156 2.53 16.93 -6.05
CA LEU A 156 1.25 17.38 -6.61
C LEU A 156 1.01 16.88 -8.05
N ASP A 157 2.07 16.63 -8.82
CA ASP A 157 1.99 16.48 -10.27
C ASP A 157 2.60 15.16 -10.80
N ASP A 158 3.50 14.53 -10.05
CA ASP A 158 4.30 13.39 -10.47
C ASP A 158 4.03 12.13 -9.63
N GLY A 159 3.51 11.09 -10.29
CA GLY A 159 3.32 9.75 -9.73
C GLY A 159 4.44 8.77 -10.07
N THR A 160 5.50 9.19 -10.74
CA THR A 160 6.60 8.28 -11.13
C THR A 160 7.21 7.65 -9.88
N CYS A 161 7.22 6.31 -9.83
CA CYS A 161 7.84 5.60 -8.74
C CYS A 161 9.32 5.99 -8.64
N SER A 162 9.66 6.75 -7.60
CA SER A 162 11.01 7.25 -7.39
C SER A 162 11.24 7.48 -5.90
N ILE A 163 12.24 6.80 -5.34
CA ILE A 163 12.63 7.01 -3.95
C ILE A 163 13.16 8.43 -3.73
N GLU A 164 13.83 9.01 -4.72
CA GLU A 164 14.31 10.40 -4.64
C GLU A 164 13.15 11.40 -4.65
N LEU A 165 12.10 11.15 -5.44
CA LEU A 165 10.89 11.98 -5.43
C LEU A 165 10.17 11.90 -4.08
N LEU A 166 10.03 10.69 -3.51
CA LEU A 166 9.44 10.56 -2.18
C LEU A 166 10.27 11.28 -1.11
N ARG A 167 11.61 11.21 -1.21
CA ARG A 167 12.52 11.92 -0.28
C ARG A 167 12.38 13.44 -0.38
N SER A 168 12.15 14.00 -1.57
CA SER A 168 12.03 15.45 -1.75
C SER A 168 10.81 16.05 -1.05
N VAL A 169 9.75 15.24 -0.84
CA VAL A 169 8.51 15.65 -0.16
C VAL A 169 8.41 15.17 1.30
N ALA A 170 9.45 14.57 1.87
CA ALA A 170 9.40 13.93 3.18
C ALA A 170 8.98 14.86 4.34
N ASP A 171 9.35 16.15 4.26
CA ASP A 171 9.01 17.14 5.28
C ASP A 171 7.49 17.32 5.43
N GLU A 172 6.72 17.20 4.33
CA GLU A 172 5.25 17.28 4.34
C GLU A 172 4.63 16.16 5.20
N PHE A 173 5.27 14.98 5.18
CA PHE A 173 4.90 13.83 6.00
C PHE A 173 5.40 13.91 7.45
N SER A 174 5.89 15.08 7.89
CA SER A 174 6.44 15.30 9.24
C SER A 174 7.67 14.44 9.56
N LEU A 175 8.49 14.15 8.54
CA LEU A 175 9.75 13.40 8.67
C LEU A 175 10.93 14.27 8.28
N LYS A 176 11.93 14.34 9.16
CA LYS A 176 13.23 14.89 8.81
C LYS A 176 13.96 13.95 7.84
N PRO A 177 14.94 14.44 7.05
CA PRO A 177 15.66 13.61 6.08
C PRO A 177 16.22 12.29 6.65
N ALA A 178 16.81 12.31 7.83
CA ALA A 178 17.35 11.10 8.46
C ALA A 178 16.26 10.09 8.89
N GLU A 179 15.08 10.56 9.29
CA GLU A 179 13.94 9.73 9.66
C GLU A 179 13.30 9.10 8.42
N ALA A 180 13.20 9.88 7.33
CA ALA A 180 12.74 9.42 6.02
C ALA A 180 13.65 8.32 5.46
N ASP A 181 14.96 8.53 5.45
CA ASP A 181 15.96 7.56 4.99
C ASP A 181 15.94 6.28 5.84
N ALA A 182 15.76 6.40 7.16
CA ALA A 182 15.60 5.25 8.05
C ALA A 182 14.32 4.46 7.71
N CYS A 183 13.18 5.13 7.55
CA CYS A 183 11.92 4.51 7.15
C CYS A 183 12.04 3.77 5.81
N ILE A 184 12.62 4.41 4.79
CA ILE A 184 12.81 3.80 3.47
C ILE A 184 13.69 2.56 3.53
N ARG A 185 14.79 2.58 4.30
CA ARG A 185 15.65 1.40 4.51
C ARG A 185 14.90 0.24 5.14
N GLU A 186 14.06 0.49 6.15
CA GLU A 186 13.27 -0.54 6.82
C GLU A 186 12.30 -1.20 5.85
N VAL A 187 11.61 -0.39 5.05
CA VAL A 187 10.68 -0.88 4.02
C VAL A 187 11.45 -1.69 2.96
N ALA A 188 12.59 -1.19 2.47
CA ALA A 188 13.43 -1.92 1.53
C ALA A 188 13.93 -3.26 2.07
N LYS A 189 14.29 -3.32 3.36
CA LYS A 189 14.69 -4.56 4.02
C LYS A 189 13.56 -5.59 4.03
N ALA A 190 12.32 -5.16 4.27
CA ALA A 190 11.17 -6.04 4.19
C ALA A 190 10.92 -6.50 2.73
N CYS A 191 10.93 -5.58 1.76
CA CYS A 191 10.70 -5.88 0.35
C CYS A 191 11.75 -6.82 -0.25
N LYS A 192 13.02 -6.77 0.19
CA LYS A 192 14.04 -7.75 -0.22
C LYS A 192 13.67 -9.20 0.10
N GLY A 193 12.82 -9.43 1.09
CA GLY A 193 12.31 -10.75 1.46
C GLY A 193 11.15 -11.26 0.61
N TRP A 194 10.80 -10.60 -0.51
CA TRP A 194 9.61 -10.91 -1.29
C TRP A 194 9.57 -12.34 -1.83
N ARG A 195 10.70 -12.89 -2.30
CA ARG A 195 10.76 -14.27 -2.82
C ARG A 195 10.45 -15.30 -1.74
N ASP A 196 10.94 -15.07 -0.52
CA ASP A 196 10.67 -15.95 0.61
C ASP A 196 9.24 -15.80 1.10
N ALA A 197 8.67 -14.59 1.08
CA ALA A 197 7.25 -14.38 1.34
C ALA A 197 6.39 -15.14 0.32
N ALA A 198 6.73 -15.03 -0.98
CA ALA A 198 6.02 -15.71 -2.05
C ALA A 198 6.07 -17.24 -1.93
N ARG A 199 7.27 -17.80 -1.67
CA ARG A 199 7.43 -19.25 -1.41
C ARG A 199 6.62 -19.72 -0.21
N LYS A 200 6.62 -18.96 0.90
CA LYS A 200 5.84 -19.29 2.11
C LYS A 200 4.33 -19.29 1.85
N ARG A 201 3.86 -18.46 0.92
CA ARG A 201 2.45 -18.42 0.48
C ARG A 201 2.16 -19.36 -0.70
N GLY A 202 3.08 -20.26 -1.03
CA GLY A 202 2.88 -21.28 -2.07
C GLY A 202 2.84 -20.74 -3.50
N ALA A 203 3.45 -19.58 -3.75
CA ALA A 203 3.51 -19.04 -5.11
C ALA A 203 4.35 -19.97 -6.02
N PRO A 204 3.82 -20.38 -7.19
CA PRO A 204 4.57 -21.16 -8.17
C PRO A 204 5.86 -20.44 -8.62
N ALA A 205 6.90 -21.21 -8.94
CA ALA A 205 8.17 -20.64 -9.41
C ALA A 205 8.02 -19.75 -10.66
N ALA A 206 7.07 -20.08 -11.54
CA ALA A 206 6.74 -19.28 -12.71
C ALA A 206 6.17 -17.89 -12.33
N GLU A 207 5.25 -17.82 -11.36
CA GLU A 207 4.72 -16.55 -10.84
C GLU A 207 5.80 -15.74 -10.13
N ILE A 208 6.65 -16.41 -9.32
CA ILE A 208 7.78 -15.75 -8.66
C ILE A 208 8.74 -15.14 -9.69
N LYS A 209 8.96 -15.81 -10.83
CA LYS A 209 9.75 -15.23 -11.92
C LYS A 209 9.02 -14.07 -12.59
N ARG A 210 7.71 -14.21 -12.85
CA ARG A 210 6.86 -13.17 -13.45
C ARG A 210 6.89 -11.85 -12.67
N MET A 211 6.92 -11.92 -11.34
CA MET A 211 6.92 -10.75 -10.46
C MET A 211 8.29 -10.12 -10.21
N GLU A 212 9.38 -10.68 -10.76
CA GLU A 212 10.73 -10.17 -10.51
C GLU A 212 10.87 -8.68 -10.79
N SER A 213 10.34 -8.19 -11.91
CA SER A 213 10.43 -6.77 -12.28
C SER A 213 9.60 -5.84 -11.38
N ALA A 214 8.62 -6.36 -10.65
CA ALA A 214 7.82 -5.57 -9.70
C ALA A 214 8.62 -5.18 -8.44
N PHE A 215 9.62 -5.98 -8.06
CA PHE A 215 10.42 -5.80 -6.85
C PHE A 215 11.90 -5.51 -7.12
N GLU A 216 12.49 -6.12 -8.15
CA GLU A 216 13.93 -6.04 -8.45
C GLU A 216 14.20 -4.94 -9.49
N HIS A 217 14.28 -3.70 -9.01
CA HIS A 217 14.52 -2.51 -9.82
C HIS A 217 15.43 -1.50 -9.09
N GLU A 218 15.82 -0.42 -9.79
CA GLU A 218 16.81 0.55 -9.30
C GLU A 218 16.41 1.21 -7.98
N ASP A 219 15.13 1.56 -7.79
CA ASP A 219 14.68 2.16 -6.52
C ASP A 219 14.91 1.27 -5.30
N LEU A 220 14.79 -0.07 -5.43
CA LEU A 220 15.08 -0.96 -4.31
C LEU A 220 16.58 -0.94 -3.98
N ALA A 221 17.44 -0.83 -5.00
CA ALA A 221 18.88 -0.68 -4.80
C ALA A 221 19.24 0.69 -4.21
N THR A 222 18.57 1.76 -4.61
CA THR A 222 18.72 3.11 -4.04
C THR A 222 18.29 3.15 -2.58
N ALA A 223 17.07 2.69 -2.27
CA ALA A 223 16.54 2.62 -0.90
C ALA A 223 17.42 1.80 0.05
N SER A 224 18.10 0.77 -0.48
CA SER A 224 19.02 -0.06 0.29
C SER A 224 20.36 0.59 0.64
N ARG A 225 20.72 1.68 -0.04
CA ARG A 225 22.01 2.38 0.09
C ARG A 225 21.93 3.66 0.93
N LEU A 226 20.71 4.15 1.20
CA LEU A 226 20.47 5.26 2.13
C LEU A 226 21.03 4.94 3.51
#